data_AF-A0AAD3CNP0-F1
#
_entry.id   AF-A0AAD3CNP0-F1
#
_cell.length_a   1.000
_cell.length_b   1.000
_cell.length_c   1.000
_cell.angle_alpha   90.00
_cell.angle_beta   90.00
_cell.angle_gamma   90.00
#
_symmetry.space_group_name_H-M   'P 1'
#
loop_
_entity.id
_entity.type
_entity.pdbx_description
1 polymer ?
#
loop_
_entity_poly.entity_id
_entity_poly.type
_entity_poly.pdbx_seq_one_letter_code
_entity_poly.pdbx_strand_id
1 'polypeptide(L)'
;MSRGDKRDRDRAKNQAKQLQKAKNNAKGGDPLSRNASDKAALEAKIAKKAAQKKAEEEAAKNVTTKVVRKKGMKKDDAGLDDLLNAGLNPKKKK
;
A
#
# COMPACT_ATOMS: atom_id res chain seq x y z
N MET A 1 8.05 -23.54 28.09
CA MET A 1 9.24 -22.64 28.01
C MET A 1 9.93 -22.65 29.36
N SER A 2 11.14 -23.21 29.42
CA SER A 2 11.93 -23.28 30.64
C SER A 2 12.33 -21.85 31.09
N ARG A 3 12.74 -21.68 32.35
CA ARG A 3 13.30 -20.39 32.80
C ARG A 3 14.59 -20.03 32.04
N GLY A 4 15.32 -21.03 31.51
CA GLY A 4 16.46 -20.83 30.62
C GLY A 4 16.06 -20.14 29.32
N ASP A 5 15.10 -20.70 28.59
CA ASP A 5 14.63 -20.18 27.29
C ASP A 5 14.07 -18.76 27.38
N LYS A 6 13.56 -18.36 28.55
CA LYS A 6 13.11 -16.98 28.81
C LYS A 6 14.31 -16.04 28.93
N ARG A 7 15.30 -16.39 29.75
CA ARG A 7 16.53 -15.59 29.91
C ARG A 7 17.33 -15.45 28.63
N ASP A 8 17.43 -16.51 27.83
CA ASP A 8 18.15 -16.47 26.55
C ASP A 8 17.47 -15.51 25.57
N ARG A 9 16.14 -15.52 25.49
CA ARG A 9 15.39 -14.55 24.67
C ARG A 9 15.54 -13.12 25.18
N ASP A 10 15.55 -12.92 26.49
CA ASP A 10 15.71 -11.58 27.06
C ASP A 10 17.12 -11.03 26.82
N ARG A 11 18.16 -11.87 26.98
CA ARG A 11 19.54 -11.52 26.59
C ARG A 11 19.66 -11.20 25.11
N ALA A 12 19.10 -12.04 24.24
CA ALA A 12 19.08 -11.81 22.79
C ALA A 12 18.36 -10.49 22.43
N LYS A 13 17.22 -10.19 23.04
CA LYS A 13 16.50 -8.92 22.85
C LYS A 13 17.32 -7.72 23.30
N ASN A 14 18.01 -7.82 24.43
CA ASN A 14 18.85 -6.74 24.94
C ASN A 14 20.07 -6.49 24.04
N GLN A 15 20.74 -7.55 23.58
CA GLN A 15 21.83 -7.44 22.61
C GLN A 15 21.35 -6.82 21.29
N ALA A 16 20.21 -7.25 20.76
CA ALA A 16 19.64 -6.68 19.54
C ALA A 16 19.34 -5.18 19.67
N LYS A 17 18.77 -4.75 20.81
CA LYS A 17 18.52 -3.33 21.10
C LYS A 17 19.82 -2.53 21.18
N GLN A 18 20.85 -3.05 21.83
CA GLN A 18 22.15 -2.38 21.92
C GLN A 18 22.82 -2.24 20.54
N LEU A 19 22.77 -3.30 19.72
CA LEU A 19 23.28 -3.26 18.35
C LEU A 19 22.52 -2.25 17.48
N GLN A 20 21.19 -2.17 17.61
CA GLN A 20 20.40 -1.16 16.90
C GLN A 20 20.74 0.27 17.35
N LYS A 21 20.89 0.50 18.66
CA LYS A 21 21.32 1.81 19.19
C LYS A 21 22.71 2.18 18.66
N ALA A 22 23.66 1.27 18.69
CA ALA A 22 25.01 1.49 18.16
C ALA A 22 24.98 1.82 16.67
N LYS A 23 24.18 1.10 15.86
CA LYS A 23 23.99 1.39 14.44
C LYS A 23 23.35 2.76 14.21
N ASN A 24 22.37 3.14 15.01
CA ASN A 24 21.69 4.44 14.87
C ASN A 24 22.60 5.61 15.23
N ASN A 25 23.44 5.44 16.26
CA ASN A 25 24.45 6.40 16.67
C ASN A 25 25.58 6.52 15.63
N ALA A 26 26.07 5.39 15.11
CA ALA A 26 27.15 5.34 14.12
C ALA A 26 26.77 6.01 12.79
N LYS A 27 25.48 6.07 12.44
CA LYS A 27 25.01 6.70 11.21
C LYS A 27 25.15 8.23 11.19
N GLY A 28 25.40 8.92 12.31
CA GLY A 28 25.56 10.39 12.43
C GLY A 28 24.40 11.30 11.94
N GLY A 29 24.10 12.40 12.64
CA GLY A 29 23.13 13.42 12.20
C GLY A 29 21.75 13.38 12.86
N ASP A 30 21.00 14.49 12.72
CA ASP A 30 19.69 14.72 13.33
C ASP A 30 18.63 13.73 12.77
N PRO A 31 17.94 12.94 13.62
CA PRO A 31 16.85 12.06 13.22
C PRO A 31 15.80 12.72 12.30
N LEU A 32 15.52 14.01 12.49
CA LEU A 32 14.56 14.74 11.65
C LEU A 32 15.00 14.83 10.18
N SER A 33 16.29 15.07 9.95
CA SER A 33 16.87 15.17 8.61
C SER A 33 16.82 13.83 7.85
N ARG A 34 17.06 12.71 8.56
CA ARG A 34 16.97 11.36 7.98
C ARG A 34 15.54 11.01 7.60
N ASN A 35 14.59 11.27 8.49
CA ASN A 35 13.18 11.01 8.24
C ASN A 35 12.65 11.78 7.02
N ALA A 36 13.13 13.01 6.81
CA ALA A 36 12.79 13.78 5.61
C ALA A 36 13.31 13.12 4.33
N SER A 37 14.57 12.65 4.33
CA SER A 37 15.15 11.94 3.17
C SER A 37 14.47 10.60 2.89
N ASP A 38 14.12 9.84 3.93
CA ASP A 38 13.43 8.55 3.80
C ASP A 38 12.01 8.76 3.28
N LYS A 39 11.32 9.81 3.72
CA LYS A 39 9.99 10.18 3.22
C LYS A 39 10.02 10.49 1.71
N ALA A 40 10.96 11.31 1.26
CA ALA A 40 11.11 11.63 -0.16
C ALA A 40 11.43 10.37 -1.00
N ALA A 41 12.27 9.46 -0.49
CA ALA A 41 12.60 8.22 -1.17
C ALA A 41 11.39 7.27 -1.29
N LEU A 42 10.52 7.23 -0.28
CA LEU A 42 9.28 6.45 -0.30
C LEU A 42 8.27 7.05 -1.27
N GLU A 43 8.07 8.37 -1.26
CA GLU A 43 7.19 9.08 -2.19
C GLU A 43 7.64 8.84 -3.64
N ALA A 44 8.95 8.93 -3.94
CA ALA A 44 9.48 8.62 -5.26
C ALA A 44 9.22 7.17 -5.71
N LYS A 45 9.32 6.20 -4.79
CA LYS A 45 8.99 4.79 -5.08
C LYS A 45 7.50 4.59 -5.33
N ILE A 46 6.65 5.24 -4.55
CA ILE A 46 5.19 5.20 -4.72
C ILE A 46 4.80 5.81 -6.06
N ALA A 47 5.36 6.96 -6.43
CA ALA A 47 5.13 7.58 -7.73
C ALA A 47 5.58 6.69 -8.90
N LYS A 48 6.77 6.07 -8.80
CA LYS A 48 7.24 5.10 -9.82
C LYS A 48 6.32 3.90 -9.95
N LYS A 49 5.88 3.30 -8.84
CA LYS A 49 4.93 2.18 -8.85
C LYS A 49 3.55 2.59 -9.40
N ALA A 50 3.08 3.78 -9.08
CA ALA A 50 1.82 4.31 -9.60
C ALA A 50 1.90 4.54 -11.12
N ALA A 51 3.02 5.07 -11.61
CA ALA A 51 3.25 5.24 -13.05
C ALA A 51 3.34 3.89 -13.78
N GLN A 52 4.02 2.89 -13.19
CA GLN A 52 4.08 1.53 -13.75
C GLN A 52 2.70 0.87 -13.80
N LYS A 53 1.90 0.96 -12.73
CA LYS A 53 0.53 0.44 -12.75
C LYS A 53 -0.35 1.09 -13.80
N LYS A 54 -0.24 2.41 -14.00
CA LYS A 54 -0.98 3.12 -15.06
C LYS A 54 -0.53 2.67 -16.46
N ALA A 55 0.77 2.51 -16.67
CA ALA A 55 1.30 2.02 -17.95
C ALA A 55 0.91 0.56 -18.24
N GLU A 56 0.88 -0.30 -17.21
CA GLU A 56 0.41 -1.68 -17.32
C GLU A 56 -1.10 -1.76 -17.60
N GLU A 57 -1.90 -0.88 -16.97
CA GLU A 57 -3.35 -0.79 -17.26
C GLU A 57 -3.64 -0.30 -18.69
N GLU A 58 -2.84 0.61 -19.24
CA GLU A 58 -2.98 1.05 -20.64
C GLU A 58 -2.49 -0.02 -21.63
N ALA A 59 -1.42 -0.75 -21.30
CA ALA A 59 -0.97 -1.87 -22.10
C ALA A 59 -2.00 -3.02 -22.12
N ALA A 60 -2.67 -3.29 -21.00
CA ALA A 60 -3.74 -4.29 -20.93
C ALA A 60 -5.00 -3.89 -21.73
N LYS A 61 -5.32 -2.60 -21.84
CA LYS A 61 -6.47 -2.09 -22.62
C LYS A 61 -6.24 -2.15 -24.14
N ASN A 62 -5.00 -2.11 -24.60
CA ASN A 62 -4.68 -2.15 -26.03
C ASN A 62 -4.69 -3.58 -26.65
N VAL A 63 -4.71 -4.64 -25.83
CA VAL A 63 -4.75 -6.04 -26.32
C VAL A 63 -6.18 -6.53 -26.60
N THR A 64 -7.23 -5.83 -26.18
CA THR A 64 -8.62 -6.27 -26.36
C THR A 64 -9.29 -5.79 -27.67
N THR A 65 -8.52 -5.56 -28.74
CA THR A 65 -9.08 -5.16 -30.04
C THR A 65 -9.26 -6.32 -31.01
N LYS A 66 -10.23 -7.20 -30.71
CA LYS A 66 -11.20 -7.77 -31.68
C LYS A 66 -12.11 -8.79 -30.99
N VAL A 67 -13.10 -8.30 -30.26
CA VAL A 67 -14.24 -9.13 -29.85
C VAL A 67 -15.35 -8.95 -30.90
N VAL A 68 -15.61 -10.01 -31.67
CA VAL A 68 -16.74 -10.10 -32.59
C VAL A 68 -18.03 -9.96 -31.76
N ARG A 69 -18.83 -8.93 -32.04
CA ARG A 69 -20.04 -8.62 -31.27
C ARG A 69 -21.11 -9.68 -31.47
N LYS A 70 -21.39 -10.49 -30.45
CA LYS A 70 -22.66 -11.23 -30.35
C LYS A 70 -23.73 -10.27 -29.85
N LYS A 71 -24.87 -10.17 -30.56
CA LYS A 71 -26.01 -9.31 -30.20
C LYS A 71 -26.61 -9.79 -28.87
N GLY A 72 -26.19 -9.18 -27.76
CA GLY A 72 -26.67 -9.46 -26.41
C GLY A 72 -27.61 -8.35 -25.92
N MET A 73 -28.64 -8.73 -25.17
CA MET A 73 -29.61 -7.82 -24.56
C MET A 73 -28.90 -6.79 -23.67
N LYS A 74 -29.42 -5.56 -23.69
CA LYS A 74 -28.92 -4.43 -22.90
C LYS A 74 -28.88 -4.85 -21.42
N LYS A 75 -27.70 -4.85 -20.83
CA LYS A 75 -27.55 -4.85 -19.38
C LYS A 75 -27.66 -3.41 -18.94
N ASP A 76 -28.48 -3.15 -17.95
CA ASP A 76 -28.60 -1.83 -17.35
C ASP A 76 -27.26 -1.52 -16.68
N ASP A 77 -26.48 -0.64 -17.31
CA ASP A 77 -25.24 -0.13 -16.76
C ASP A 77 -25.61 0.79 -15.59
N ALA A 78 -25.72 0.22 -14.39
CA ALA A 78 -25.81 0.99 -13.16
C ALA A 78 -24.59 1.92 -13.12
N GLY A 79 -24.84 3.22 -13.35
CA GLY A 79 -23.81 4.24 -13.41
C GLY A 79 -23.04 4.35 -12.10
N LEU A 80 -21.87 5.00 -12.14
CA LEU A 80 -21.03 5.19 -10.95
C LEU A 80 -21.83 5.75 -9.77
N ASP A 81 -22.69 6.74 -10.01
CA ASP A 81 -23.55 7.34 -8.99
C ASP A 81 -24.57 6.34 -8.40
N ASP A 82 -25.08 5.41 -9.22
CA ASP A 82 -26.05 4.42 -8.77
C ASP A 82 -25.37 3.37 -7.88
N LEU A 83 -24.14 2.97 -8.22
CA LEU A 83 -23.30 2.11 -7.37
C LEU A 83 -22.89 2.80 -6.06
N LEU A 84 -22.61 4.11 -6.11
CA LEU A 84 -22.28 4.90 -4.93
C LEU A 84 -23.50 5.08 -4.02
N ASN A 85 -24.70 5.17 -4.60
CA ASN A 85 -25.95 5.32 -3.86
C ASN A 85 -26.58 3.98 -3.42
N ALA A 86 -26.18 2.85 -4.02
CA ALA A 86 -26.75 1.51 -3.77
C ALA A 86 -26.62 0.98 -2.33
N GLY A 87 -25.93 1.70 -1.43
CA GLY A 87 -25.85 1.38 0.00
C GLY A 87 -26.21 2.53 0.94
N LEU A 88 -26.54 3.70 0.40
CA LEU A 88 -26.91 4.86 1.20
C LEU A 88 -28.42 4.84 1.41
N ASN A 89 -28.86 4.28 2.54
CA ASN A 89 -30.26 4.36 2.97
C ASN A 89 -30.75 5.80 2.81
N PRO A 90 -31.70 6.09 1.89
CA PRO A 90 -32.21 7.43 1.73
C PRO A 90 -32.87 7.79 3.05
N LYS A 91 -32.24 8.72 3.77
CA LYS A 91 -32.69 9.22 5.05
C LYS A 91 -34.09 9.79 4.81
N LYS A 92 -35.13 9.01 5.18
CA LYS A 92 -36.54 9.45 5.15
C LYS A 92 -36.61 10.81 5.84
N LYS A 93 -36.75 11.88 5.07
CA LYS A 93 -37.17 13.16 5.62
C LYS A 93 -38.64 12.99 6.00
N LYS A 94 -38.92 13.23 7.28
CA LYS A 94 -40.28 13.41 7.80
C LYS A 94 -40.89 14.64 7.16
#